data_AF-A0A127P6B5-F1
#
_entry.id   AF-A0A127P6B5-F1
#
_cell.length_a   1.000
_cell.length_b   1.000
_cell.length_c   1.000
_cell.angle_alpha   90.00
_cell.angle_beta   90.00
_cell.angle_gamma   90.00
#
_symmetry.space_group_name_H-M   'P 1'
#
loop_
_entity.id
_entity.type
_entity.pdbx_description
1 polymer ?
#
loop_
_entity_poly.entity_id
_entity_poly.type
_entity_poly.pdbx_seq_one_letter_code
_entity_poly.pdbx_strand_id
1 'polypeptide(L)'
;MQEVGTLIENPFEEATFREFHPAGSRYDSPDAPIAPRYFPYNRCTVSTCLKCGRHFLRYTEAGGYFVDKRIRSLIATLIVDAAI
;
A
#
# COMPACT_ATOMS: atom_id res chain seq x y z
N MET A 1 -9.55 -12.97 6.76
CA MET A 1 -9.41 -12.09 5.57
C MET A 1 -9.03 -12.98 4.40
N GLN A 2 -9.31 -12.55 3.17
CA GLN A 2 -8.93 -13.25 1.95
C GLN A 2 -8.18 -12.27 1.03
N GLU A 3 -7.09 -12.72 0.42
CA GLU A 3 -6.39 -11.95 -0.61
C GLU A 3 -7.19 -11.99 -1.92
N VAL A 4 -7.35 -10.82 -2.55
CA VAL A 4 -8.21 -10.64 -3.74
C VAL A 4 -7.49 -9.96 -4.89
N GLY A 5 -6.24 -9.55 -4.71
CA GLY A 5 -5.44 -8.91 -5.74
C GLY A 5 -4.11 -8.37 -5.23
N THR A 6 -3.36 -7.71 -6.11
CA THR A 6 -2.06 -7.09 -5.80
C THR A 6 -1.88 -5.78 -6.54
N LEU A 7 -1.13 -4.85 -5.94
CA LEU A 7 -0.65 -3.62 -6.58
C LEU A 7 0.80 -3.74 -7.07
N ILE A 8 1.41 -4.91 -6.89
CA ILE A 8 2.73 -5.22 -7.43
C ILE A 8 2.60 -5.36 -8.96
N GLU A 9 3.20 -4.44 -9.69
CA GLU A 9 3.15 -4.41 -11.16
C GLU A 9 3.96 -5.57 -11.77
N ASN A 10 5.18 -5.79 -11.28
CA ASN A 10 6.05 -6.88 -11.72
C ASN A 10 6.69 -7.58 -10.52
N PRO A 11 6.39 -8.88 -10.26
CA PRO A 11 6.93 -9.60 -9.10
C PRO A 11 8.41 -9.98 -9.23
N PHE A 12 9.00 -9.80 -10.41
CA PHE A 12 10.42 -10.10 -10.68
C PHE A 12 11.31 -8.86 -10.65
N GLU A 13 10.72 -7.66 -10.56
CA GLU A 13 11.46 -6.40 -10.47
C GLU A 13 11.35 -5.80 -9.07
N GLU A 14 12.43 -5.15 -8.64
CA GLU A 14 12.40 -4.42 -7.38
C GLU A 14 11.56 -3.14 -7.54
N ALA A 15 10.46 -3.06 -6.80
CA ALA A 15 9.58 -1.89 -6.80
C ALA A 15 10.32 -0.66 -6.24
N THR A 16 10.08 0.51 -6.84
CA THR A 16 10.68 1.77 -6.39
C THR A 16 10.34 2.10 -4.93
N PHE A 17 11.27 2.76 -4.23
CA PHE A 17 11.08 3.32 -2.90
C PHE A 17 10.64 4.81 -2.92
N ARG A 18 10.32 5.38 -4.10
CA ARG A 18 9.83 6.77 -4.20
C ARG A 18 8.50 6.90 -3.47
N GLU A 19 8.41 7.85 -2.53
CA GLU A 19 7.18 8.21 -1.83
C GLU A 19 6.43 9.34 -2.57
N PHE A 20 5.10 9.41 -2.40
CA PHE A 20 4.26 10.47 -2.96
C PHE A 20 3.51 11.22 -1.85
N HIS A 21 4.04 12.38 -1.46
CA HIS A 21 3.51 13.21 -0.37
C HIS A 21 3.46 14.70 -0.75
N PRO A 22 2.58 15.11 -1.69
CA PRO A 22 2.51 16.50 -2.16
C PRO A 22 2.14 17.50 -1.07
N ALA A 23 1.44 17.05 -0.02
CA ALA A 23 1.07 17.87 1.14
C ALA A 23 1.98 17.65 2.37
N GLY A 24 3.12 16.96 2.20
CA GLY A 24 4.06 16.70 3.31
C GLY A 24 3.56 15.68 4.35
N SER A 25 2.54 14.88 4.02
CA SER A 25 2.14 13.71 4.82
C SER A 25 3.27 12.67 4.89
N ARG A 26 3.12 11.66 5.75
CA ARG A 26 3.91 10.43 5.69
C ARG A 26 3.03 9.28 5.24
N TYR A 27 3.61 8.18 4.75
CA TYR A 27 2.81 7.06 4.23
C TYR A 27 1.95 6.34 5.28
N ASP A 28 2.27 6.50 6.57
CA ASP A 28 1.51 6.01 7.71
C ASP A 28 0.39 6.97 8.17
N SER A 29 0.34 8.18 7.60
CA SER A 29 -0.71 9.15 7.92
C SER A 29 -2.07 8.64 7.43
N PRO A 30 -3.14 8.75 8.23
CA PRO A 30 -4.45 8.20 7.90
C PRO A 30 -5.02 8.79 6.62
N ASP A 31 -4.72 10.06 6.37
CA ASP A 31 -5.14 10.90 5.24
C ASP A 31 -4.13 10.97 4.09
N ALA A 32 -2.99 10.27 4.18
CA ALA A 32 -2.01 10.25 3.10
C ALA A 32 -2.61 9.69 1.80
N PRO A 33 -2.27 10.25 0.63
CA PRO A 33 -2.76 9.73 -0.64
C PRO A 33 -2.31 8.28 -0.85
N ILE A 34 -3.20 7.45 -1.39
CA ILE A 34 -2.91 6.09 -1.86
C ILE A 34 -2.55 6.22 -3.34
N ALA A 35 -1.26 6.38 -3.62
CA ALA A 35 -0.71 6.44 -4.98
C ALA A 35 -0.14 5.05 -5.34
N PRO A 36 -0.86 4.20 -6.12
CA PRO A 36 -0.53 2.77 -6.24
C PRO A 36 0.87 2.46 -6.77
N ARG A 37 1.46 3.38 -7.54
CA ARG A 37 2.78 3.20 -8.18
C ARG A 37 3.96 3.65 -7.30
N TYR A 38 3.69 4.17 -6.11
CA TYR A 38 4.69 4.69 -5.17
C TYR A 38 4.80 3.83 -3.92
N PHE A 39 5.91 3.96 -3.20
CA PHE A 39 6.11 3.33 -1.91
C PHE A 39 5.14 3.90 -0.87
N PRO A 40 4.55 3.06 0.02
CA PRO A 40 4.70 1.59 0.08
C PRO A 40 3.66 0.82 -0.75
N TYR A 41 2.74 1.50 -1.43
CA TYR A 41 1.57 0.88 -2.06
C TYR A 41 1.91 -0.03 -3.24
N ASN A 42 2.96 0.26 -3.99
CA ASN A 42 3.46 -0.55 -5.10
C ASN A 42 3.99 -1.94 -4.67
N ARG A 43 4.05 -2.21 -3.35
CA ARG A 43 4.43 -3.49 -2.75
C ARG A 43 3.27 -4.19 -2.06
N CYS A 44 2.06 -3.63 -2.14
CA CYS A 44 0.92 -4.12 -1.38
C CYS A 44 0.13 -5.23 -2.09
N THR A 45 -0.31 -6.23 -1.32
CA THR A 45 -1.46 -7.06 -1.69
C THR A 45 -2.77 -6.44 -1.20
N VAL A 46 -3.86 -6.75 -1.88
CA VAL A 46 -5.22 -6.28 -1.56
C VAL A 46 -5.99 -7.42 -0.93
N SER A 47 -6.67 -7.16 0.18
CA SER A 47 -7.45 -8.18 0.87
C SER A 47 -8.78 -7.69 1.37
N THR A 48 -9.75 -8.58 1.40
CA THR A 48 -11.09 -8.32 1.91
C THR A 48 -11.33 -8.97 3.27
N CYS A 49 -12.07 -8.29 4.14
CA CYS A 49 -12.61 -8.88 5.35
C CYS A 49 -13.85 -9.72 5.03
N LEU A 50 -13.78 -11.02 5.30
CA LEU A 50 -14.90 -11.95 5.07
C LEU A 50 -16.15 -11.68 5.93
N LYS A 51 -16.04 -10.83 6.98
CA LYS A 51 -17.19 -10.47 7.84
C LYS A 51 -17.89 -9.19 7.41
N CYS A 52 -17.16 -8.19 6.90
CA CYS A 52 -17.72 -6.85 6.63
C CYS A 52 -17.42 -6.32 5.23
N GLY A 53 -16.72 -7.07 4.38
CA GLY A 53 -16.40 -6.70 3.00
C GLY A 53 -15.40 -5.56 2.83
N ARG A 54 -14.85 -4.98 3.91
CA ARG A 54 -13.86 -3.90 3.84
C ARG A 54 -12.56 -4.40 3.21
N HIS A 55 -11.93 -3.55 2.40
CA HIS A 55 -10.67 -3.82 1.73
C HIS A 55 -9.49 -3.19 2.47
N PHE A 56 -8.35 -3.86 2.41
CA PHE A 56 -7.11 -3.46 3.07
C PHE A 56 -5.92 -3.68 2.15
N LEU A 57 -4.95 -2.77 2.22
CA LEU A 57 -3.62 -2.89 1.64
C LEU A 57 -2.69 -3.50 2.68
N ARG A 58 -1.86 -4.45 2.26
CA ARG A 58 -0.88 -5.10 3.14
C ARG A 58 0.46 -5.25 2.45
N TYR A 59 1.54 -5.01 3.18
CA TYR A 59 2.89 -5.34 2.76
C TYR A 59 3.73 -5.74 3.98
N THR A 60 4.86 -6.39 3.73
CA THR A 60 5.83 -6.70 4.78
C THR A 60 7.03 -5.79 4.61
N GLU A 61 7.36 -5.05 5.66
CA GLU A 61 8.57 -4.25 5.74
C GLU A 61 9.64 -5.07 6.48
N ALA A 62 10.79 -5.29 5.85
CA ALA A 62 11.87 -6.05 6.45
C ALA A 62 13.13 -5.18 6.51
N GLY A 63 13.73 -5.11 7.68
CA GLY A 63 15.07 -4.55 7.90
C GLY A 63 16.04 -5.63 8.37
N GLY A 64 17.30 -5.28 8.60
CA GLY A 64 18.33 -6.25 9.02
C GLY A 64 18.02 -7.01 10.32
N TYR A 65 17.14 -6.48 11.16
CA TYR A 65 16.80 -7.05 12.48
C TYR A 65 15.29 -7.09 12.78
N PHE A 66 14.41 -6.73 11.83
CA PHE A 66 12.97 -6.69 12.06
C PHE A 66 12.18 -7.09 10.82
N VAL A 67 10.96 -7.60 11.04
CA VAL A 67 9.98 -7.90 10.00
C VAL A 67 8.62 -7.42 10.51
N ASP A 68 8.12 -6.34 9.92
CA ASP A 68 6.86 -5.70 10.27
C ASP A 68 5.80 -5.99 9.21
N LYS A 69 4.69 -6.61 9.64
CA LYS A 69 3.51 -6.80 8.78
C LYS A 69 2.64 -5.54 8.88
N ARG A 70 2.58 -4.78 7.79
CA ARG A 70 1.84 -3.52 7.70
C ARG A 70 0.46 -3.76 7.09
N ILE A 71 -0.54 -3.04 7.61
CA ILE A 71 -1.90 -3.04 7.08
C ILE A 71 -2.48 -1.63 7.10
N ARG A 72 -3.15 -1.23 6.01
CA ARG A 72 -3.86 0.04 5.88
C ARG A 72 -5.23 -0.20 5.27
N SER A 73 -6.26 0.51 5.75
CA SER A 73 -7.59 0.48 5.11
C SER A 73 -7.52 1.03 3.69
N LEU A 74 -8.12 0.36 2.71
CA LEU A 74 -8.25 0.87 1.35
C LEU A 74 -9.47 1.79 1.27
N ILE A 75 -9.22 3.10 1.37
CA ILE A 75 -10.25 4.14 1.36
C ILE A 75 -10.27 4.78 -0.03
N ALA A 76 -11.38 4.61 -0.76
CA ALA A 76 -11.51 5.03 -2.15
C ALA A 76 -11.23 6.53 -2.37
N THR A 77 -11.66 7.39 -1.45
CA THR A 77 -11.46 8.85 -1.53
C THR A 77 -10.00 9.29 -1.37
N LEU A 78 -9.10 8.40 -0.95
CA LEU A 78 -7.67 8.68 -0.83
C LEU A 78 -6.88 8.18 -2.03
N ILE A 79 -7.50 7.43 -2.96
CA ILE A 79 -6.82 6.90 -4.14
C ILE A 79 -6.56 8.03 -5.13
N VAL A 80 -5.31 8.14 -5.60
CA VAL A 80 -4.90 9.15 -6.57
C VAL A 80 -4.14 8.51 -7.73
N ASP A 81 -4.32 9.07 -8.92
CA ASP A 81 -3.51 8.75 -10.10
C ASP A 81 -2.38 9.78 -10.22
N ALA A 82 -1.24 9.47 -9.60
CA ALA A 82 -0.06 10.33 -9.59
C ALA A 82 0.86 10.02 -10.76
N ALA A 83 1.32 11.05 -11.46
CA ALA A 83 2.24 10.93 -12.59
C ALA A 83 3.67 10.54 -12.13
N ILE A 84 4.25 9.50 -12.75
CA ILE A 84 5.59 8.94 -12.43
C ILE A 84 6.75 9.86 -12.80
#